data_AF-A0A060BV03-F1
#
_entry.id   AF-A0A060BV03-F1
#
_cell.length_a   1.000
_cell.length_b   1.000
_cell.length_c   1.000
_cell.angle_alpha   90.00
_cell.angle_beta   90.00
_cell.angle_gamma   90.00
#
_symmetry.space_group_name_H-M   'P 1'
#
loop_
_entity.id
_entity.type
_entity.pdbx_description
1 polymer ?
#
loop_
_entity_poly.entity_id
_entity_poly.type
_entity_poly.pdbx_seq_one_letter_code
_entity_poly.pdbx_strand_id
1 'polypeptide(L)'
;MHLLTHARNRGKGAALETGYRYVQAEIGPCTVVTADADGQHTVADIARIAAAGAAHPGKLLLGSRTFDGADVPPRSRVGNRFTSRVFGMITRRPVNDTQTGLRAFDSSMIDFMLRVPGERFDYEMNVLLACTREGIPLVELPIETVYQAGN
;
A
#
# COMPACT_ATOMS: atom_id res chain seq x y z
N MET A 1 16.27 14.10 4.38
CA MET A 1 16.13 12.70 3.94
C MET A 1 16.79 11.83 5.00
N HIS A 2 16.10 10.80 5.49
CA HIS A 2 16.64 9.85 6.46
C HIS A 2 16.80 8.48 5.79
N LEU A 3 17.93 7.80 6.03
CA LEU A 3 18.19 6.46 5.54
C LEU A 3 18.22 5.50 6.72
N LEU A 4 17.32 4.52 6.72
CA LEU A 4 17.25 3.46 7.72
C LEU A 4 17.69 2.14 7.07
N THR A 5 18.62 1.43 7.69
CA THR A 5 19.24 0.23 7.11
C THR A 5 19.14 -0.97 8.04
N HIS A 6 19.01 -2.16 7.46
CA HIS A 6 19.19 -3.42 8.17
C HIS A 6 20.53 -4.05 7.79
N ALA A 7 21.19 -4.72 8.75
CA ALA A 7 22.46 -5.41 8.51
C ALA A 7 22.34 -6.56 7.48
N ARG A 8 21.13 -7.08 7.26
CA ARG A 8 20.80 -8.12 6.26
C ARG A 8 19.43 -7.82 5.66
N ASN A 9 19.15 -8.32 4.46
CA ASN A 9 17.83 -8.18 3.84
C ASN A 9 16.76 -8.90 4.69
N ARG A 10 15.77 -8.15 5.19
CA ARG A 10 14.64 -8.65 5.99
C ARG A 10 13.30 -8.64 5.26
N GLY A 11 13.26 -8.17 4.01
CA GLY A 11 12.04 -8.05 3.22
C GLY A 11 11.29 -6.71 3.40
N LYS A 12 10.28 -6.51 2.53
CA LYS A 12 9.48 -5.27 2.44
C LYS A 12 8.72 -4.96 3.72
N GLY A 13 8.04 -5.93 4.32
CA GLY A 13 7.30 -5.75 5.58
C GLY A 13 8.19 -5.24 6.72
N ALA A 14 9.38 -5.83 6.89
CA ALA A 14 10.33 -5.36 7.90
C ALA A 14 10.86 -3.93 7.64
N ALA A 15 11.03 -3.55 6.37
CA ALA A 15 11.41 -2.20 5.99
C ALA A 15 10.30 -1.19 6.32
N LEU A 16 9.04 -1.53 6.02
CA LEU A 16 7.87 -0.74 6.39
C LEU A 16 7.75 -0.58 7.90
N GLU A 17 7.87 -1.68 8.66
CA GLU A 17 7.86 -1.64 10.13
C GLU A 17 8.90 -0.66 10.69
N THR A 18 10.11 -0.70 10.13
CA THR A 18 11.20 0.20 10.52
C THR A 18 10.87 1.67 10.23
N GLY A 19 10.31 1.94 9.05
CA GLY A 19 9.84 3.29 8.70
C GLY A 19 8.72 3.78 9.60
N TYR A 20 7.75 2.93 9.92
CA TYR A 20 6.63 3.29 10.80
C TYR A 20 7.09 3.61 12.23
N ARG A 21 7.99 2.79 12.80
CA ARG A 21 8.58 3.08 14.12
C ARG A 21 9.36 4.40 14.13
N TYR A 22 10.08 4.68 13.06
CA TYR A 22 10.79 5.95 12.91
C TYR A 22 9.83 7.15 12.87
N VAL A 23 8.77 7.08 12.05
CA VAL A 23 7.75 8.14 11.99
C VAL A 23 7.10 8.37 13.35
N GLN A 24 6.73 7.27 14.04
CA GLN A 24 6.12 7.33 15.37
C GLN A 24 7.03 7.99 16.42
N ALA A 25 8.34 7.73 16.36
CA ALA A 25 9.29 8.27 17.33
C ALA A 25 9.69 9.72 17.05
N GLU A 26 9.88 10.09 15.77
CA GLU A 26 10.62 11.31 15.42
C GLU A 26 9.79 12.40 14.73
N ILE A 27 8.64 12.07 14.13
CA ILE A 27 7.94 13.01 13.22
C ILE A 27 6.66 13.59 13.85
N GLY A 28 5.96 12.83 14.70
CA GLY A 28 4.67 13.25 15.28
C GLY A 28 3.49 13.07 14.31
N PRO A 29 2.34 13.75 14.54
CA PRO A 29 1.15 13.59 13.72
C PRO A 29 1.35 14.00 12.25
N CYS A 30 1.16 13.06 11.33
CA CYS A 30 1.32 13.29 9.89
C CYS A 30 0.52 12.29 9.04
N THR A 31 0.48 12.51 7.72
CA THR A 31 0.07 11.46 6.77
C THR A 31 1.28 10.64 6.37
N VAL A 32 1.18 9.32 6.50
CA VAL A 32 2.19 8.37 6.05
C VAL A 32 1.84 7.92 4.63
N VAL A 33 2.80 8.00 3.72
CA VAL A 33 2.67 7.47 2.36
C VAL A 33 3.77 6.45 2.11
N THR A 34 3.39 5.29 1.57
CA THR A 34 4.31 4.26 1.10
C THR A 34 4.27 4.24 -0.41
N ALA A 35 5.43 4.04 -1.06
CA ALA A 35 5.53 3.87 -2.49
C ALA A 35 6.69 2.92 -2.82
N ASP A 36 6.52 2.08 -3.84
CA ASP A 36 7.59 1.20 -4.33
C ASP A 36 8.67 2.01 -5.06
N ALA A 37 9.93 1.59 -4.92
CA ALA A 37 11.09 2.28 -5.47
C ALA A 37 11.41 1.87 -6.94
N ASP A 38 10.48 1.19 -7.61
CA ASP A 38 10.64 0.70 -8.99
C ASP A 38 10.30 1.75 -10.06
N GLY A 39 9.86 2.94 -9.65
CA GLY A 39 9.51 4.04 -10.55
C GLY A 39 8.16 3.87 -11.25
N GLN A 40 7.29 2.97 -10.78
CA GLN A 40 5.94 2.78 -11.34
C GLN A 40 4.93 3.84 -10.87
N HIS A 41 5.26 4.63 -9.85
CA HIS A 41 4.37 5.65 -9.27
C HIS A 41 4.81 7.05 -9.66
N THR A 42 3.90 7.83 -10.27
CA THR A 42 4.17 9.23 -10.58
C THR A 42 4.23 10.07 -9.30
N VAL A 43 5.04 11.14 -9.31
CA VAL A 43 5.06 12.11 -8.20
C VAL A 43 3.69 12.75 -7.99
N ALA A 44 2.93 12.94 -9.07
CA ALA A 44 1.57 13.48 -9.01
C ALA A 44 0.61 12.53 -8.27
N ASP A 45 0.68 11.23 -8.52
CA ASP A 45 -0.13 10.23 -7.82
C ASP A 45 0.23 10.11 -6.34
N ILE A 46 1.53 10.17 -6.02
CA ILE A 46 2.01 10.21 -4.63
C ILE A 46 1.46 11.44 -3.90
N ALA A 47 1.52 12.63 -4.53
CA ALA A 47 0.98 13.85 -3.92
C ALA A 47 -0.54 13.79 -3.75
N ARG A 48 -1.26 13.22 -4.72
CA ARG A 48 -2.72 13.04 -4.66
C ARG A 48 -3.13 12.10 -3.54
N ILE A 49 -2.47 10.94 -3.40
CA ILE A 49 -2.81 9.99 -2.34
C ILE A 49 -2.46 10.55 -0.96
N ALA A 50 -1.37 11.33 -0.85
CA ALA A 50 -1.03 12.03 0.39
C ALA A 50 -2.14 13.02 0.81
N ALA A 51 -2.61 13.85 -0.13
CA ALA A 51 -3.68 14.81 0.13
C ALA A 51 -4.99 14.10 0.52
N ALA A 52 -5.34 13.00 -0.16
CA ALA A 52 -6.50 12.19 0.18
C ALA A 52 -6.36 11.53 1.57
N GLY A 53 -5.16 11.07 1.93
CA GLY A 53 -4.84 10.53 3.24
C GLY A 53 -5.06 11.54 4.37
N ALA A 54 -4.61 12.78 4.17
CA ALA A 54 -4.85 13.87 5.12
C ALA A 54 -6.35 14.20 5.28
N ALA A 55 -7.13 14.12 4.20
CA ALA A 55 -8.56 14.42 4.21
C ALA A 55 -9.43 13.28 4.79
N HIS A 56 -8.88 12.08 4.97
CA HIS A 56 -9.61 10.89 5.36
C HIS A 56 -8.92 10.10 6.49
N PRO A 57 -8.80 10.69 7.69
CA PRO A 57 -8.22 10.00 8.84
C PRO A 57 -9.03 8.74 9.21
N GLY A 58 -8.34 7.73 9.73
CA GLY A 58 -8.92 6.44 10.11
C GLY A 58 -9.24 5.52 8.91
N LYS A 59 -8.71 5.82 7.72
CA LYS A 59 -8.91 5.01 6.50
C LYS A 59 -7.56 4.64 5.88
N LEU A 60 -7.55 3.50 5.20
CA LEU A 60 -6.42 3.10 4.35
C LEU A 60 -6.75 3.45 2.89
N LEU A 61 -5.98 4.39 2.34
CA LEU A 61 -6.06 4.81 0.95
C LEU A 61 -5.15 3.93 0.10
N LEU A 62 -5.66 3.45 -1.02
CA LEU A 62 -4.95 2.57 -1.95
C LEU A 62 -4.87 3.25 -3.32
N GLY A 63 -3.67 3.43 -3.85
CA GLY A 63 -3.46 3.85 -5.22
C GLY A 63 -3.71 2.66 -6.14
N SER A 64 -4.91 2.56 -6.71
CA SER A 64 -5.30 1.44 -7.56
C SER A 64 -5.04 1.78 -9.02
N ARG A 65 -4.25 0.95 -9.71
CA ARG A 65 -4.08 1.07 -11.16
C ARG A 65 -5.40 0.75 -11.86
N THR A 66 -5.75 1.53 -12.86
CA THR A 66 -6.83 1.17 -13.78
C THR A 66 -6.28 0.17 -14.79
N PHE A 67 -6.76 -1.08 -14.75
CA PHE A 67 -6.30 -2.15 -15.66
C PHE A 67 -6.93 -2.03 -17.06
N ASP A 68 -7.19 -0.80 -17.51
CA ASP A 68 -8.06 -0.51 -18.65
C ASP A 68 -7.25 -0.33 -19.95
N GLY A 69 -5.92 -0.32 -19.87
CA GLY A 69 -5.01 -0.21 -21.01
C GLY A 69 -4.62 -1.57 -21.62
N ALA A 70 -4.37 -1.57 -22.93
CA ALA A 70 -3.88 -2.73 -23.70
C ALA A 70 -2.48 -3.22 -23.28
N ASP A 71 -1.76 -2.43 -22.48
CA ASP A 71 -0.33 -2.62 -22.18
C ASP A 71 0.00 -3.37 -20.88
N VAL A 72 -0.99 -3.81 -20.09
CA VAL A 72 -0.67 -4.59 -18.86
C VAL A 72 -0.21 -6.00 -19.25
N PRO A 73 0.98 -6.47 -18.83
CA PRO A 73 1.41 -7.84 -19.01
C PRO A 73 0.34 -8.83 -18.52
N PRO A 74 -0.12 -9.77 -19.37
CA PRO A 74 -1.25 -10.65 -19.04
C PRO A 74 -1.05 -11.43 -17.73
N ARG A 75 0.20 -11.79 -17.41
CA ARG A 75 0.55 -12.59 -16.22
C ARG A 75 0.31 -11.84 -14.91
N SER A 76 0.75 -10.58 -14.80
CA SER A 76 0.54 -9.76 -13.60
C SER A 76 -0.93 -9.38 -13.43
N ARG A 77 -1.65 -9.18 -14.55
CA ARG A 77 -3.10 -8.92 -14.55
C ARG A 77 -3.91 -10.11 -14.01
N VAL A 78 -3.55 -11.34 -14.39
CA VAL A 78 -4.24 -12.57 -13.94
C VAL A 78 -4.00 -12.82 -12.45
N GLY A 79 -2.75 -12.66 -11.98
CA GLY A 79 -2.40 -12.81 -10.56
C GLY A 79 -3.18 -11.86 -9.66
N ASN A 80 -3.13 -10.55 -9.94
CA ASN A 80 -3.85 -9.56 -9.15
C ASN A 80 -5.38 -9.74 -9.25
N ARG A 81 -5.93 -10.05 -10.43
CA ARG A 81 -7.37 -10.29 -10.57
C ARG A 81 -7.83 -11.52 -9.77
N PHE A 82 -7.00 -12.57 -9.71
CA PHE A 82 -7.27 -13.73 -8.87
C PHE A 82 -7.25 -13.36 -7.38
N THR A 83 -6.21 -12.69 -6.89
CA THR A 83 -6.12 -12.29 -5.48
C THR A 83 -7.21 -11.31 -5.08
N SER A 84 -7.50 -10.30 -5.90
CA SER A 84 -8.59 -9.34 -5.69
C SER A 84 -9.96 -10.03 -5.64
N ARG A 85 -10.22 -11.02 -6.52
CA ARG A 85 -11.48 -11.78 -6.50
C ARG A 85 -11.59 -12.66 -5.26
N VAL A 86 -10.53 -13.38 -4.89
CA VAL A 86 -10.49 -14.21 -3.68
C VAL A 86 -10.67 -13.34 -2.44
N PHE A 87 -9.98 -12.21 -2.37
CA PHE A 87 -10.13 -11.23 -1.30
C PHE A 87 -11.59 -10.75 -1.18
N GLY A 88 -12.19 -10.29 -2.28
CA GLY A 88 -13.58 -9.83 -2.28
C GLY A 88 -14.58 -10.92 -1.88
N MET A 89 -14.33 -12.18 -2.25
CA MET A 89 -15.19 -13.31 -1.83
C MET A 89 -15.09 -13.59 -0.33
N ILE A 90 -13.86 -13.59 0.22
CA ILE A 90 -13.62 -13.89 1.65
C ILE A 90 -14.13 -12.75 2.53
N THR A 91 -13.89 -11.51 2.11
CA THR A 91 -14.12 -10.33 2.94
C THR A 91 -15.44 -9.62 2.69
N ARG A 92 -16.10 -9.93 1.56
CA ARG A 92 -17.26 -9.18 1.02
C ARG A 92 -16.99 -7.70 0.80
N ARG A 93 -15.72 -7.28 0.76
CA ARG A 93 -15.27 -5.93 0.43
C ARG A 93 -14.34 -6.02 -0.78
N PRO A 94 -14.81 -5.71 -1.99
CA PRO A 94 -13.95 -5.76 -3.17
C PRO A 94 -12.84 -4.70 -3.05
N VAL A 95 -11.63 -5.09 -3.45
CA VAL A 95 -10.47 -4.21 -3.67
C VAL A 95 -9.94 -4.57 -5.04
N ASN A 96 -9.74 -3.58 -5.91
CA ASN A 96 -9.34 -3.79 -7.29
C ASN A 96 -7.84 -4.12 -7.40
N ASP A 97 -6.99 -3.40 -6.67
CA ASP A 97 -5.54 -3.66 -6.64
C ASP A 97 -5.04 -4.04 -5.24
N THR A 98 -5.07 -5.34 -4.95
CA THR A 98 -4.58 -5.88 -3.66
C THR A 98 -3.05 -5.83 -3.52
N GLN A 99 -2.34 -5.64 -4.63
CA GLN A 99 -0.88 -5.69 -4.70
C GLN A 99 -0.24 -4.30 -4.83
N THR A 100 -1.02 -3.22 -4.72
CA THR A 100 -0.46 -1.86 -4.79
C THR A 100 0.43 -1.55 -3.57
N GLY A 101 1.62 -1.04 -3.85
CA GLY A 101 2.55 -0.48 -2.86
C GLY A 101 2.32 1.00 -2.59
N LEU A 102 1.54 1.70 -3.42
CA LEU A 102 1.17 3.08 -3.19
C LEU A 102 -0.03 3.16 -2.24
N ARG A 103 0.23 3.53 -0.99
CA ARG A 103 -0.78 3.60 0.06
C ARG A 103 -0.61 4.86 0.89
N ALA A 104 -1.71 5.35 1.45
CA ALA A 104 -1.65 6.42 2.43
C ALA A 104 -2.58 6.14 3.62
N PHE A 105 -2.15 6.57 4.80
CA PHE A 105 -2.93 6.51 6.02
C PHE A 105 -2.42 7.58 6.99
N ASP A 106 -3.23 7.98 7.96
CA ASP A 106 -2.80 8.93 8.98
C ASP A 106 -1.98 8.25 10.08
N SER A 107 -1.04 8.96 10.68
CA SER A 107 -0.10 8.40 11.66
C SER A 107 -0.77 7.79 12.90
N SER A 108 -2.04 8.09 13.19
CA SER A 108 -2.77 7.42 14.29
C SER A 108 -2.98 5.92 14.04
N MET A 109 -2.91 5.49 12.77
CA MET A 109 -3.00 4.09 12.40
C MET A 109 -1.66 3.34 12.52
N ILE A 110 -0.54 3.99 12.85
CA ILE A 110 0.78 3.32 12.95
C ILE A 110 0.75 2.15 13.94
N ASP A 111 0.13 2.31 15.11
CA ASP A 111 0.03 1.22 16.09
C ASP A 111 -0.75 0.03 15.54
N PHE A 112 -1.78 0.28 14.73
CA PHE A 112 -2.50 -0.78 14.02
C PHE A 112 -1.57 -1.45 13.00
N MET A 113 -0.86 -0.68 12.17
CA MET A 113 0.06 -1.22 11.16
C MET A 113 1.15 -2.11 11.77
N LEU A 114 1.71 -1.72 12.92
CA LEU A 114 2.75 -2.46 13.63
C LEU A 114 2.26 -3.77 14.27
N ARG A 115 0.95 -3.93 14.51
CA ARG A 115 0.36 -5.18 15.04
C ARG A 115 0.08 -6.22 13.96
N VAL A 116 -0.01 -5.81 12.69
CA VAL A 116 -0.27 -6.73 11.59
C VAL A 116 0.97 -7.61 11.35
N PRO A 117 0.84 -8.95 11.32
CA PRO A 117 1.98 -9.84 11.09
C PRO A 117 2.44 -9.80 9.61
N GLY A 118 3.73 -10.04 9.38
CA GLY A 118 4.31 -10.25 8.05
C GLY A 118 5.62 -9.49 7.87
N GLU A 119 6.63 -10.13 7.27
CA GLU A 119 7.96 -9.54 7.08
C GLU A 119 8.28 -9.24 5.61
N ARG A 120 7.54 -9.84 4.66
CA ARG A 120 7.81 -9.77 3.22
C ARG A 120 6.60 -9.19 2.48
N PHE A 121 6.32 -9.68 1.26
CA PHE A 121 5.19 -9.23 0.43
C PHE A 121 3.82 -9.63 0.99
N ASP A 122 3.78 -10.61 1.90
CA ASP A 122 2.59 -11.05 2.61
C ASP A 122 2.02 -9.96 3.54
N TYR A 123 2.87 -9.09 4.07
CA TYR A 123 2.49 -8.01 4.97
C TYR A 123 1.37 -7.13 4.40
N GLU A 124 1.51 -6.73 3.14
CA GLU A 124 0.56 -5.85 2.46
C GLU A 124 -0.83 -6.46 2.33
N MET A 125 -0.93 -7.78 2.07
CA MET A 125 -2.19 -8.51 2.05
C MET A 125 -2.78 -8.66 3.46
N ASN A 126 -1.93 -8.96 4.45
CA ASN A 126 -2.36 -9.07 5.85
C ASN A 126 -2.95 -7.76 6.36
N VAL A 127 -2.41 -6.61 5.95
CA VAL A 127 -2.96 -5.29 6.29
C VAL A 127 -4.38 -5.13 5.73
N LEU A 128 -4.63 -5.49 4.46
CA LEU A 128 -5.97 -5.39 3.86
C LEU A 128 -6.99 -6.30 4.58
N LEU A 129 -6.57 -7.52 4.93
CA LEU A 129 -7.39 -8.46 5.70
C LEU A 129 -7.69 -7.92 7.11
N ALA A 130 -6.68 -7.39 7.80
CA ALA A 130 -6.82 -6.81 9.13
C ALA A 130 -7.75 -5.58 9.12
N CYS A 131 -7.57 -4.67 8.16
CA CYS A 131 -8.46 -3.51 8.00
C CYS A 131 -9.92 -3.95 7.81
N THR A 132 -10.15 -4.98 7.00
CA THR A 132 -11.51 -5.48 6.78
C THR A 132 -12.11 -6.09 8.04
N ARG A 133 -11.31 -6.85 8.80
CA ARG A 133 -11.74 -7.49 10.06
C ARG A 133 -12.04 -6.46 11.17
N GLU A 134 -11.27 -5.39 11.24
CA GLU A 134 -11.46 -4.30 12.22
C GLU A 134 -12.43 -3.22 11.74
N GLY A 135 -13.00 -3.37 10.53
CA GLY A 135 -13.96 -2.43 9.99
C GLY A 135 -13.35 -1.13 9.45
N ILE A 136 -12.02 -1.00 9.42
CA ILE A 136 -11.30 0.13 8.84
C ILE A 136 -11.65 0.25 7.34
N PRO A 137 -12.13 1.41 6.88
CA PRO A 137 -12.46 1.61 5.47
C PRO A 137 -11.23 1.54 4.57
N LEU A 138 -11.36 0.81 3.47
CA LEU A 138 -10.43 0.81 2.34
C LEU A 138 -11.00 1.74 1.27
N VAL A 139 -10.21 2.70 0.79
CA VAL A 139 -10.65 3.65 -0.24
C VAL A 139 -9.64 3.63 -1.39
N GLU A 140 -10.12 3.32 -2.59
CA GLU A 140 -9.27 3.25 -3.78
C GLU A 140 -9.30 4.58 -4.54
N LEU A 141 -8.10 5.08 -4.87
CA LEU A 141 -7.92 6.21 -5.78
C LEU A 141 -7.28 5.70 -7.06
N PRO A 142 -7.85 6.01 -8.24
CA PRO A 142 -7.24 5.64 -9.50
C PRO A 142 -5.90 6.38 -9.68
N ILE A 143 -4.86 5.63 -10.09
CA ILE A 143 -3.53 6.13 -10.40
C ILE A 143 -3.10 5.73 -11.80
N GLU A 144 -2.14 6.46 -12.37
CA GLU A 144 -1.58 6.13 -13.68
C GLU A 144 -0.75 4.84 -13.62
N THR A 145 -0.72 4.11 -14.75
CA THR A 145 0.18 2.95 -14.89
C THR A 145 1.41 3.36 -15.67
N VAL A 146 2.55 3.50 -14.98
CA VAL A 146 3.84 3.81 -15.61
C VAL A 146 4.56 2.50 -15.92
N TYR A 147 4.83 2.24 -17.20
CA TYR A 147 5.63 1.10 -17.64
C TYR A 147 7.08 1.54 -17.90
N GLN A 148 8.04 0.84 -17.31
CA GLN A 148 9.43 0.93 -17.72
C GLN A 148 9.71 -0.17 -18.74
N ALA A 149 10.26 0.21 -19.90
CA ALA A 149 10.66 -0.76 -20.93
C ALA A 149 11.84 -1.60 -20.41
N GLY A 150 11.61 -2.90 -20.14
CA GLY A 150 12.70 -3.83 -19.82
C GLY A 150 12.46 -4.88 -18.73
N ASN A 151 11.22 -5.11 -18.28
CA ASN A 151 10.88 -6.23 -17.36
C ASN A 151 9.81 -7.15 -17.95
#